data_AF-A0A1B7W3T0-F1
#
_entry.id   AF-A0A1B7W3T0-F1
#
_cell.length_a   1.000
_cell.length_b   1.000
_cell.length_c   1.000
_cell.angle_alpha   90.00
_cell.angle_beta   90.00
_cell.angle_gamma   90.00
#
_symmetry.space_group_name_H-M   'P 1'
#
loop_
_entity.id
_entity.type
_entity.pdbx_description
1 polymer ?
#
loop_
_entity_poly.entity_id
_entity_poly.type
_entity_poly.pdbx_seq_one_letter_code
_entity_poly.pdbx_strand_id
1 'polypeptide(L)'
;FGRETRTEDPVLHFYETFLAAYESSLRKSRGVYYTPEPVVNFIVRSVNDILDKVFDLEYGLGNRKVTILDPATGTGTFLYAVIKQILDNLTKFDIRQWHNFLRGTRLLNRLFGFELLMTPYTIAHLKLGLLLGDLGYKFAPEERLKVYLTNALEAGIKSGELIPGITQIIA
;
A
#
# COMPACT_ATOMS: atom_id res chain seq x y z
N PHE A 1 6.72 -24.47 -4.57
CA PHE A 1 6.29 -24.15 -3.20
C PHE A 1 4.77 -24.04 -3.16
N GLY A 2 4.10 -24.62 -2.15
CA GLY A 2 2.70 -24.38 -1.78
C GLY A 2 1.58 -24.81 -2.74
N ARG A 3 1.44 -26.11 -3.07
CA ARG A 3 0.29 -26.61 -3.87
C ARG A 3 -1.07 -26.55 -3.15
N GLU A 4 -1.10 -26.34 -1.83
CA GLU A 4 -2.35 -26.30 -1.04
C GLU A 4 -2.85 -24.88 -0.70
N THR A 5 -1.98 -23.88 -0.60
CA THR A 5 -2.38 -22.52 -0.16
C THR A 5 -2.35 -21.45 -1.26
N ARG A 6 -1.84 -21.74 -2.47
CA ARG A 6 -1.72 -20.79 -3.59
C ARG A 6 -1.16 -19.41 -3.20
N THR A 7 -0.37 -19.33 -2.13
CA THR A 7 0.19 -18.06 -1.65
C THR A 7 1.61 -17.93 -2.19
N GLU A 8 1.80 -17.11 -3.22
CA GLU A 8 3.12 -16.84 -3.84
C GLU A 8 3.95 -15.81 -3.04
N ASP A 9 3.38 -15.21 -1.99
CA ASP A 9 4.02 -14.16 -1.19
C ASP A 9 4.76 -14.76 0.03
N PRO A 10 6.11 -14.83 0.01
CA PRO A 10 6.88 -15.38 1.12
C PRO A 10 6.79 -14.53 2.39
N VAL A 11 6.53 -13.23 2.28
CA VAL A 11 6.34 -12.33 3.43
C VAL A 11 5.03 -12.68 4.12
N LEU A 12 3.97 -12.90 3.35
CA LEU A 12 2.68 -13.32 3.89
C LEU A 12 2.73 -14.71 4.50
N HIS A 13 3.42 -15.66 3.88
CA HIS A 13 3.59 -17.00 4.45
C HIS A 13 4.35 -16.97 5.78
N PHE A 14 5.43 -16.19 5.86
CA PHE A 14 6.16 -15.96 7.10
C PHE A 14 5.26 -15.29 8.15
N TYR A 15 4.45 -14.31 7.74
CA TYR A 15 3.55 -13.60 8.64
C TYR A 15 2.43 -14.49 9.20
N GLU A 16 1.77 -15.32 8.37
CA GLU A 16 0.76 -16.27 8.84
C GLU A 16 1.37 -17.30 9.79
N THR A 17 2.58 -17.77 9.50
CA THR A 17 3.33 -18.68 10.38
C THR A 17 3.68 -17.99 11.70
N PHE A 18 4.15 -16.75 11.64
CA PHE A 18 4.50 -15.94 12.81
C PHE A 18 3.27 -15.62 13.66
N LEU A 19 2.14 -15.21 13.08
CA LEU A 19 0.91 -14.94 13.82
C LEU A 19 0.31 -16.19 14.46
N ALA A 20 0.37 -17.32 13.75
CA ALA A 20 -0.10 -18.60 14.29
C ALA A 20 0.73 -19.01 15.52
N ALA A 21 2.04 -18.75 15.51
CA ALA A 21 2.96 -19.04 16.61
C ALA A 21 2.94 -18.00 17.74
N TYR A 22 2.76 -16.72 17.41
CA TYR A 22 2.90 -15.61 18.36
C TYR A 22 1.61 -15.38 19.15
N GLU A 23 0.43 -15.29 18.51
CA GLU A 23 -0.81 -15.01 19.24
C GLU A 23 -2.09 -15.24 18.40
N SER A 24 -2.51 -16.50 18.28
CA SER A 24 -3.77 -16.87 17.60
C SER A 24 -5.02 -16.22 18.22
N SER A 25 -4.97 -15.86 19.51
CA SER A 25 -6.00 -15.15 20.27
C SER A 25 -6.14 -13.67 19.88
N LEU A 26 -5.01 -12.98 19.61
CA LEU A 26 -5.00 -11.57 19.21
C LEU A 26 -5.66 -11.35 17.84
N ARG A 27 -5.49 -12.32 16.93
CA ARG A 27 -6.11 -12.33 15.60
C ARG A 27 -7.64 -12.30 15.67
N LYS A 28 -8.22 -13.12 16.56
CA LYS A 28 -9.68 -13.19 16.77
C LYS A 28 -10.20 -11.97 17.53
N SER A 29 -9.48 -11.50 18.55
CA SER A 29 -9.92 -10.36 19.38
C SER A 29 -9.83 -9.02 18.66
N ARG A 30 -8.89 -8.87 17.72
CA ARG A 30 -8.70 -7.64 16.93
C ARG A 30 -9.33 -7.70 15.53
N GLY A 31 -9.95 -8.82 15.15
CA GLY A 31 -10.62 -8.97 13.86
C GLY A 31 -9.69 -8.83 12.65
N VAL A 32 -8.41 -9.20 12.79
CA VAL A 32 -7.43 -9.08 11.70
C VAL A 32 -7.59 -10.27 10.76
N TYR A 33 -8.23 -10.04 9.63
CA TYR A 33 -8.44 -11.06 8.59
C TYR A 33 -7.68 -10.71 7.32
N TYR A 34 -7.03 -11.71 6.74
CA TYR A 34 -6.42 -11.57 5.44
C TYR A 34 -7.50 -11.49 4.35
N THR A 35 -7.42 -10.49 3.48
CA THR A 35 -8.31 -10.38 2.32
C THR A 35 -7.76 -11.26 1.19
N PRO A 36 -8.52 -12.23 0.66
CA PRO A 36 -8.04 -13.10 -0.40
C PRO A 36 -7.59 -12.32 -1.63
N GLU A 37 -6.43 -12.69 -2.18
CA GLU A 37 -5.81 -12.00 -3.32
C GLU A 37 -6.74 -11.84 -4.54
N PRO A 38 -7.56 -12.85 -4.94
CA PRO A 38 -8.49 -12.68 -6.05
C PRO A 38 -9.50 -11.55 -5.84
N VAL A 39 -9.93 -11.31 -4.59
CA VAL A 39 -10.88 -10.25 -4.23
C VAL A 39 -10.19 -8.89 -4.32
N VAL A 40 -8.98 -8.77 -3.74
CA VAL A 40 -8.17 -7.55 -3.81
C VAL A 40 -7.92 -7.16 -5.28
N ASN A 41 -7.45 -8.11 -6.06
CA ASN A 41 -7.12 -7.91 -7.47
C ASN A 41 -8.36 -7.53 -8.30
N PHE A 42 -9.53 -8.10 -8.00
CA PHE A 42 -10.79 -7.72 -8.63
C PHE A 42 -11.15 -6.27 -8.33
N ILE A 43 -11.10 -5.85 -7.07
CA ILE A 43 -11.43 -4.47 -6.66
C ILE A 43 -10.47 -3.48 -7.32
N VAL A 44 -9.16 -3.71 -7.21
CA VAL A 44 -8.13 -2.80 -7.76
C VAL A 44 -8.27 -2.64 -9.28
N ARG A 45 -8.48 -3.75 -10.01
CA ARG A 45 -8.74 -3.70 -11.46
C ARG A 45 -10.01 -2.94 -11.80
N SER A 46 -11.10 -3.20 -11.06
CA SER A 46 -12.39 -2.56 -11.32
C SER A 46 -12.30 -1.05 -11.13
N VAL A 47 -11.64 -0.59 -10.05
CA VAL A 47 -11.40 0.84 -9.81
C VAL A 47 -10.52 1.43 -10.90
N ASN A 48 -9.43 0.74 -11.28
CA ASN A 48 -8.56 1.20 -12.36
C ASN A 48 -9.33 1.39 -13.68
N ASP A 49 -10.15 0.41 -14.05
CA ASP A 49 -10.95 0.43 -15.28
C ASP A 49 -11.98 1.55 -15.27
N ILE A 50 -12.59 1.85 -14.12
CA ILE A 50 -13.53 2.98 -13.98
C ILE A 50 -12.78 4.31 -14.16
N LEU A 51 -11.61 4.47 -13.53
CA LEU A 51 -10.80 5.68 -13.68
C LEU A 51 -10.40 5.94 -15.13
N ASP A 52 -9.97 4.89 -15.84
CA ASP A 52 -9.55 4.99 -17.24
C ASP A 52 -10.74 5.20 -18.19
N LYS A 53 -11.77 4.33 -18.13
CA LYS A 53 -12.84 4.27 -19.14
C LYS A 53 -13.99 5.25 -18.89
N VAL A 54 -14.26 5.61 -17.64
CA VAL A 54 -15.42 6.45 -17.27
C VAL A 54 -14.98 7.87 -16.94
N PHE A 55 -13.87 8.03 -16.22
CA PHE A 55 -13.36 9.34 -15.83
C PHE A 55 -12.32 9.91 -16.80
N ASP A 56 -11.96 9.18 -17.86
CA ASP A 56 -10.97 9.58 -18.87
C ASP A 56 -9.62 9.98 -18.25
N LEU A 57 -9.22 9.25 -17.20
CA LEU A 57 -7.95 9.45 -16.51
C LEU A 57 -6.94 8.45 -17.04
N GLU A 58 -6.18 8.87 -18.06
CA GLU A 58 -5.09 8.09 -18.64
C GLU A 58 -4.19 7.49 -17.54
N TYR A 59 -3.79 6.21 -17.72
CA TYR A 59 -3.06 5.39 -16.75
C TYR A 59 -3.86 4.96 -15.51
N GLY A 60 -5.16 5.29 -15.41
CA GLY A 60 -6.06 4.88 -14.34
C GLY A 60 -5.53 5.27 -12.95
N LEU A 61 -5.24 4.28 -12.11
CA LEU A 61 -4.61 4.50 -10.79
C LEU A 61 -3.23 5.20 -10.88
N GLY A 62 -2.58 5.13 -12.03
CA GLY A 62 -1.31 5.79 -12.35
C GLY A 62 -1.44 7.30 -12.58
N ASN A 63 -2.65 7.82 -12.80
CA ASN A 63 -2.86 9.22 -13.14
C ASN A 63 -2.46 10.17 -11.99
N ARG A 64 -1.86 11.32 -12.32
CA ARG A 64 -1.39 12.33 -11.35
C ARG A 64 -2.51 13.00 -10.55
N LYS A 65 -3.74 12.98 -11.07
CA LYS A 65 -4.93 13.53 -10.40
C LYS A 65 -5.52 12.58 -9.36
N VAL A 66 -5.05 11.33 -9.30
CA VAL A 66 -5.60 10.29 -8.43
C VAL A 66 -4.77 10.17 -7.16
N THR A 67 -5.41 10.35 -6.02
CA THR A 67 -4.83 10.05 -4.70
C THR A 67 -5.49 8.78 -4.15
N ILE A 68 -4.68 7.86 -3.65
CA ILE A 68 -5.14 6.57 -3.13
C ILE A 68 -4.92 6.55 -1.62
N LEU A 69 -5.96 6.17 -0.88
CA LEU A 69 -5.92 5.95 0.57
C LEU A 69 -6.53 4.60 0.89
N ASP A 70 -5.79 3.80 1.65
CA ASP A 70 -6.28 2.59 2.31
C ASP A 70 -6.38 2.86 3.83
N PRO A 71 -7.58 3.11 4.38
CA PRO A 71 -7.74 3.54 5.78
C PRO A 71 -7.56 2.41 6.80
N ALA A 72 -7.45 1.15 6.34
CA ALA A 72 -7.24 -0.02 7.20
C ALA A 72 -6.31 -1.00 6.48
N THR A 73 -5.07 -0.57 6.26
CA THR A 73 -4.19 -1.20 5.27
C THR A 73 -3.70 -2.59 5.66
N GLY A 74 -3.75 -2.92 6.95
CA GLY A 74 -3.28 -4.21 7.43
C GLY A 74 -1.83 -4.41 7.02
N THR A 75 -1.57 -5.55 6.39
CA THR A 75 -0.26 -5.91 5.85
C THR A 75 0.08 -5.25 4.50
N GLY A 76 -0.69 -4.24 4.07
CA GLY A 76 -0.44 -3.47 2.84
C GLY A 76 -0.88 -4.17 1.56
N THR A 77 -1.83 -5.11 1.63
CA THR A 77 -2.21 -5.95 0.47
C THR A 77 -2.85 -5.15 -0.66
N PHE A 78 -3.73 -4.20 -0.37
CA PHE A 78 -4.31 -3.32 -1.39
C PHE A 78 -3.26 -2.38 -2.01
N LEU A 79 -2.41 -1.76 -1.19
CA LEU A 79 -1.34 -0.88 -1.68
C LEU A 79 -0.36 -1.64 -2.59
N TYR A 80 -0.01 -2.87 -2.23
CA TYR A 80 0.81 -3.75 -3.05
C TYR A 80 0.15 -4.01 -4.42
N ALA A 81 -1.13 -4.41 -4.41
CA ALA A 81 -1.89 -4.68 -5.62
C ALA A 81 -2.06 -3.44 -6.51
N VAL A 82 -2.22 -2.26 -5.91
CA VAL A 82 -2.26 -0.98 -6.64
C VAL A 82 -0.95 -0.70 -7.36
N ILE A 83 0.20 -0.85 -6.70
CA ILE A 83 1.51 -0.64 -7.35
C ILE A 83 1.70 -1.63 -8.51
N LYS A 84 1.32 -2.90 -8.31
CA LYS A 84 1.35 -3.93 -9.35
C LYS A 84 0.43 -3.59 -10.52
N GLN A 85 -0.81 -3.15 -10.27
CA GLN A 85 -1.74 -2.76 -11.33
C GLN A 85 -1.22 -1.57 -12.14
N ILE A 86 -0.61 -0.57 -11.48
CA ILE A 86 -0.02 0.57 -12.17
C ILE A 86 1.17 0.12 -13.02
N LEU A 87 2.01 -0.77 -12.51
CA LEU A 87 3.08 -1.38 -13.29
C LEU A 87 2.52 -2.14 -14.49
N ASP A 88 1.46 -2.94 -14.33
CA ASP A 88 0.84 -3.69 -15.41
C ASP A 88 0.28 -2.76 -16.51
N ASN A 89 -0.32 -1.61 -16.13
CA ASN A 89 -0.73 -0.59 -17.09
C ASN A 89 0.46 -0.04 -17.89
N LEU A 90 1.64 0.06 -17.26
CA LEU A 90 2.86 0.62 -17.84
C LEU A 90 3.71 -0.40 -18.59
N THR A 91 3.67 -1.69 -18.25
CA THR A 91 4.45 -2.77 -18.90
C THR A 91 4.01 -3.05 -20.34
N LYS A 92 2.97 -2.37 -20.82
CA LYS A 92 2.78 -2.11 -22.27
C LYS A 92 3.95 -1.32 -22.88
N PHE A 93 4.86 -0.78 -22.07
CA PHE A 93 6.04 0.00 -22.40
C PHE A 93 7.26 -0.40 -21.53
N ASP A 94 8.49 -0.11 -22.00
CA ASP A 94 9.80 -0.54 -21.44
C ASP A 94 9.98 -0.17 -19.93
N ILE A 95 10.67 -1.02 -19.16
CA ILE A 95 11.01 -0.84 -17.72
C ILE A 95 11.73 0.51 -17.46
N ARG A 96 12.47 1.05 -18.43
CA ARG A 96 13.05 2.40 -18.29
C ARG A 96 11.99 3.49 -18.12
N GLN A 97 10.80 3.30 -18.68
CA GLN A 97 9.69 4.24 -18.53
C GLN A 97 9.10 4.19 -17.12
N TRP A 98 9.17 3.05 -16.42
CA TRP A 98 8.71 2.93 -15.04
C TRP A 98 9.42 3.90 -14.08
N HIS A 99 10.75 3.99 -14.15
CA HIS A 99 11.50 4.90 -13.27
C HIS A 99 11.14 6.37 -13.51
N ASN A 100 11.01 6.76 -14.78
CA ASN A 100 10.61 8.11 -15.16
C ASN A 100 9.16 8.39 -14.77
N PHE A 101 8.28 7.40 -14.90
CA PHE A 101 6.88 7.49 -14.50
C PHE A 101 6.73 7.63 -13.00
N LEU A 102 7.39 6.79 -12.19
CA LEU A 102 7.33 6.88 -10.73
C LEU A 102 7.75 8.25 -10.21
N ARG A 103 8.90 8.75 -10.69
CA ARG A 103 9.42 10.06 -10.29
C ARG A 103 8.57 11.20 -10.84
N GLY A 104 8.13 11.11 -12.09
CA GLY A 104 7.33 12.13 -12.76
C GLY A 104 5.90 12.25 -12.22
N THR A 105 5.27 11.12 -11.88
CA THR A 105 3.92 11.09 -11.30
C THR A 105 3.89 11.26 -9.80
N ARG A 106 5.06 11.20 -9.14
CA ARG A 106 5.20 11.25 -7.68
C ARG A 106 4.27 10.23 -7.00
N LEU A 107 4.19 9.01 -7.52
CA LEU A 107 3.25 7.97 -7.05
C LEU A 107 3.29 7.77 -5.53
N LEU A 108 4.49 7.68 -4.93
CA LEU A 108 4.62 7.49 -3.50
C LEU A 108 4.10 8.68 -2.68
N ASN A 109 4.04 9.87 -3.26
CA ASN A 109 3.50 11.04 -2.59
C ASN A 109 1.97 11.07 -2.54
N ARG A 110 1.30 10.19 -3.29
CA ARG A 110 -0.16 10.13 -3.45
C ARG A 110 -0.75 8.76 -3.11
N LEU A 111 0.05 7.87 -2.51
CA LEU A 111 -0.35 6.53 -2.08
C LEU A 111 -0.24 6.45 -0.55
N PHE A 112 -1.37 6.37 0.14
CA PHE A 112 -1.46 6.44 1.60
C PHE A 112 -2.06 5.18 2.19
N GLY A 113 -1.57 4.75 3.35
CA GLY A 113 -2.14 3.66 4.14
C GLY A 113 -2.20 4.00 5.62
N PHE A 114 -3.30 3.72 6.29
CA PHE A 114 -3.42 3.84 7.75
C PHE A 114 -3.57 2.46 8.35
N GLU A 115 -2.85 2.21 9.44
CA GLU A 115 -2.95 0.97 10.19
C GLU A 115 -2.96 1.27 11.69
N LEU A 116 -3.77 0.52 12.45
CA LEU A 116 -3.92 0.72 13.89
C LEU A 116 -2.89 -0.09 14.69
N LEU A 117 -2.48 -1.25 14.19
CA LEU A 117 -1.64 -2.20 14.90
C LEU A 117 -0.18 -2.18 14.39
N MET A 118 0.78 -2.17 15.31
CA MET A 118 2.22 -2.09 14.98
C MET A 118 2.68 -3.25 14.07
N THR A 119 2.23 -4.48 14.34
CA THR A 119 2.69 -5.65 13.58
C THR A 119 2.28 -5.60 12.10
N PRO A 120 1.00 -5.49 11.72
CA PRO A 120 0.63 -5.37 10.31
C PRO A 120 1.24 -4.11 9.66
N TYR A 121 1.37 -3.01 10.39
CA TYR A 121 2.07 -1.80 9.93
C TYR A 121 3.53 -2.08 9.52
N THR A 122 4.28 -2.83 10.33
CA THR A 122 5.67 -3.20 10.01
C THR A 122 5.74 -4.13 8.80
N ILE A 123 4.80 -5.09 8.70
CA ILE A 123 4.74 -6.01 7.56
C ILE A 123 4.39 -5.27 6.27
N ALA A 124 3.48 -4.30 6.31
CA ALA A 124 3.17 -3.44 5.18
C ALA A 124 4.43 -2.72 4.67
N HIS A 125 5.22 -2.14 5.57
CA HIS A 125 6.49 -1.50 5.23
C HIS A 125 7.49 -2.45 4.59
N LEU A 126 7.69 -3.64 5.19
CA LEU A 126 8.59 -4.65 4.65
C LEU A 126 8.14 -5.09 3.25
N LYS A 127 6.85 -5.44 3.09
CA LYS A 127 6.28 -5.93 1.83
C LYS A 127 6.38 -4.89 0.71
N LEU A 128 5.98 -3.66 0.98
CA LEU A 128 6.06 -2.57 0.00
C LEU A 128 7.51 -2.16 -0.28
N GLY A 129 8.37 -2.16 0.73
CA GLY A 129 9.80 -1.89 0.59
C GLY A 129 10.51 -2.91 -0.30
N LEU A 130 10.24 -4.20 -0.10
CA LEU A 130 10.76 -5.28 -0.95
C LEU A 130 10.26 -5.14 -2.40
N LEU A 131 8.96 -4.92 -2.61
CA LEU A 131 8.40 -4.70 -3.95
C LEU A 131 9.09 -3.53 -4.66
N LEU A 132 9.23 -2.40 -3.98
CA LEU A 132 9.85 -1.22 -4.57
C LEU A 132 11.35 -1.44 -4.84
N GLY A 133 12.05 -2.16 -3.95
CA GLY A 133 13.44 -2.56 -4.13
C GLY A 133 13.64 -3.47 -5.35
N ASP A 134 12.78 -4.48 -5.52
CA ASP A 134 12.78 -5.40 -6.67
C ASP A 134 12.52 -4.64 -7.99
N LEU A 135 11.71 -3.57 -7.93
CA LEU A 135 11.47 -2.66 -9.04
C LEU A 135 12.56 -1.59 -9.21
N GLY A 136 13.68 -1.71 -8.50
CA GLY A 136 14.85 -0.82 -8.58
C GLY A 136 14.61 0.59 -8.03
N TYR A 137 13.56 0.80 -7.22
CA TYR A 137 13.30 2.09 -6.61
C TYR A 137 14.30 2.38 -5.50
N LYS A 138 14.83 3.61 -5.50
CA LYS A 138 15.72 4.11 -4.45
C LYS A 138 15.09 5.35 -3.82
N PHE A 139 14.75 5.21 -2.54
CA PHE A 139 14.27 6.29 -1.70
C PHE A 139 15.33 7.39 -1.58
N ALA A 140 14.90 8.65 -1.66
CA ALA A 140 15.73 9.76 -1.24
C ALA A 140 15.92 9.74 0.30
N PRO A 141 16.95 10.41 0.86
CA PRO A 141 17.26 10.33 2.31
C PRO A 141 16.08 10.61 3.26
N GLU A 142 15.20 11.54 2.88
CA GLU A 142 14.02 11.93 3.68
C GLU A 142 12.70 11.35 3.12
N GLU A 143 12.79 10.48 2.11
CA GLU A 143 11.62 9.89 1.49
C GLU A 143 11.25 8.59 2.20
N ARG A 144 9.97 8.48 2.55
CA ARG A 144 9.41 7.28 3.17
C ARG A 144 8.11 6.85 2.52
N LEU A 145 7.73 5.60 2.77
CA LEU A 145 6.38 5.15 2.52
C LEU A 145 5.39 5.95 3.38
N LYS A 146 4.29 6.38 2.75
CA LYS A 146 3.20 7.10 3.40
C LYS A 146 2.19 6.13 4.03
N VAL A 147 2.72 5.15 4.75
CA VAL A 147 1.93 4.26 5.61
C VAL A 147 2.11 4.74 7.06
N TYR A 148 1.01 4.96 7.78
CA TYR A 148 1.00 5.60 9.09
C TYR A 148 0.36 4.69 10.13
N LEU A 149 0.99 4.61 11.31
CA LEU A 149 0.42 3.96 12.48
C LEU A 149 -0.55 4.93 13.15
N THR A 150 -1.85 4.83 12.85
CA THR A 150 -2.86 5.79 13.29
C THR A 150 -4.26 5.18 13.24
N ASN A 151 -5.20 5.83 13.92
CA ASN A 151 -6.61 5.50 13.85
C ASN A 151 -7.28 6.35 12.76
N ALA A 152 -7.72 5.71 11.67
CA ALA A 152 -8.39 6.40 10.56
C ALA A 152 -9.71 7.08 10.94
N LEU A 153 -10.30 6.75 12.09
CA LEU A 153 -11.51 7.37 12.62
C LEU A 153 -11.23 8.57 13.53
N GLU A 154 -9.97 8.81 13.92
CA GLU A 154 -9.62 10.02 14.67
C GLU A 154 -9.74 11.25 13.78
N ALA A 155 -10.26 12.33 14.36
CA ALA A 155 -10.39 13.59 13.64
C ALA A 155 -9.00 14.10 13.24
N GLY A 156 -8.83 14.46 11.97
CA GLY A 156 -7.61 15.11 11.52
C GLY A 156 -7.40 16.43 12.26
N ILE A 157 -6.15 16.69 12.64
CA ILE A 157 -5.77 17.98 13.24
C ILE A 157 -6.06 19.07 12.21
N LYS A 158 -6.95 20.01 12.54
CA LYS A 158 -7.25 21.14 11.66
C LYS A 158 -6.02 22.02 11.56
N SER A 159 -5.75 22.60 10.38
CA SER A 159 -4.57 23.46 10.17
C SER A 159 -4.41 24.61 11.20
N GLY A 160 -5.51 25.05 11.83
CA GLY A 160 -5.50 26.07 12.89
C GLY A 160 -5.20 25.56 14.31
N GLU A 161 -5.12 24.25 14.52
CA GLU A 161 -4.80 23.59 15.80
C GLU A 161 -3.36 23.06 15.82
N LEU A 162 -2.60 23.23 14.73
CA LEU A 162 -1.18 22.90 14.70
C LEU A 162 -0.40 23.86 15.61
N ILE A 163 0.12 23.32 16.71
CA ILE A 163 1.07 24.05 17.55
C ILE A 163 2.42 24.07 16.83
N PRO A 164 2.98 25.25 16.50
CA PRO A 164 4.29 25.35 15.86
C PRO A 164 5.37 24.71 16.75
N GLY A 165 6.18 23.82 16.18
CA GLY A 165 7.31 23.17 16.86
C GLY A 165 7.08 21.73 17.36
N ILE A 166 5.83 21.32 17.62
CA ILE A 166 5.53 19.92 18.03
C ILE A 166 5.12 19.08 16.81
N THR A 167 4.37 19.68 15.89
CA THR A 167 3.73 18.96 14.78
C THR A 167 4.68 18.65 13.61
N GLN A 168 5.90 19.17 13.62
CA GLN A 168 6.93 18.86 12.59
C GLN A 168 7.47 17.42 12.70
N ILE A 169 7.20 16.72 13.80
CA ILE A 169 7.67 15.33 14.01
C ILE A 169 6.69 14.31 13.38
N ILE A 170 5.46 14.72 13.07
CA ILE A 170 4.38 13.81 12.63
C ILE A 170 3.98 14.03 11.15
N ALA A 171 4.35 15.17 10.54
CA ALA A 171 4.05 15.47 9.14
C ALA A 171 5.01 14.79 8.15
#